data_AF-A0A969CNX5-F1
#
_entry.id   AF-A0A969CNX5-F1
#
_cell.length_a   1.000
_cell.length_b   1.000
_cell.length_c   1.000
_cell.angle_alpha   90.00
_cell.angle_beta   90.00
_cell.angle_gamma   90.00
#
_symmetry.space_group_name_H-M   'P 1'
#
loop_
_entity.id
_entity.type
_entity.pdbx_description
1 polymer ?
#
loop_
_entity_poly.entity_id
_entity_poly.type
_entity_poly.pdbx_seq_one_letter_code
_entity_poly.pdbx_strand_id
1 'polypeptide(L)'
;MRDIDRRWFMLGTLTTAVGGSVMGVLNRLSRTWAMPTTEQKESPSSAPRQVIKFTNGISLELVTRNNEFLGVGRIAAGNIALRSGRRPMFVEIRNPNGIHLCNYTITQQSITDNSLELQFSMHYSEGGLMEWMLHSVRNRYNTADWTTEPLQATDTVLWLKIRPVTRNLGGRKYIGLSYQYRYQSQSIPIYKILDRGTWELGGHAVGNEFWMRHSFAPSITSVDSVEQLYSTEWYLPSATNPNALQFLPLQTVFQGFTFTAAKAGTLVTWAKKVSHIRSLFEKPRGVDEIVHWHEHCADLGKELVTSPIEVLWAPGELDRVGRANAYEAVRELVYETLHHQIGMRRERVTTYSMIEQWDNADLKRYTQLGLPKLLKAAIERLDWQTIFRII
;
A
#
# COMPACT_ATOMS: atom_id res chain seq x y z
N MET A 1 31.04 49.72 7.60
CA MET A 1 32.51 49.71 7.73
C MET A 1 32.84 48.68 8.79
N ARG A 2 33.33 47.49 8.37
CA ARG A 2 34.01 46.37 9.09
C ARG A 2 33.44 45.86 10.43
N ASP A 3 33.59 44.63 10.88
CA ASP A 3 33.70 43.24 10.38
C ASP A 3 33.99 42.42 11.68
N ILE A 4 33.70 41.10 11.72
CA ILE A 4 34.40 40.09 12.57
C ILE A 4 34.08 40.12 14.11
N ASP A 5 33.94 39.05 14.92
CA ASP A 5 33.99 37.58 14.78
C ASP A 5 33.31 36.85 15.97
N ARG A 6 32.98 35.59 15.69
CA ARG A 6 32.91 34.35 16.50
C ARG A 6 33.62 34.27 17.88
N ARG A 7 33.01 33.51 18.81
CA ARG A 7 33.55 32.34 19.60
C ARG A 7 32.50 31.85 20.62
N TRP A 8 32.03 30.59 20.55
CA TRP A 8 32.53 29.41 21.29
C TRP A 8 32.64 29.58 22.81
N PHE A 9 31.81 28.84 23.57
CA PHE A 9 32.15 28.37 24.92
C PHE A 9 31.58 26.95 25.14
N MET A 10 32.48 26.02 25.45
CA MET A 10 32.23 24.66 25.90
C MET A 10 32.94 24.46 27.25
N LEU A 11 32.22 23.80 28.15
CA LEU A 11 32.64 22.92 29.26
C LEU A 11 33.38 23.41 30.53
N GLY A 12 32.79 22.96 31.65
CA GLY A 12 33.48 22.34 32.80
C GLY A 12 33.31 23.12 34.12
N THR A 13 33.03 22.56 35.29
CA THR A 13 32.90 21.16 35.78
C THR A 13 32.48 21.22 37.28
N LEU A 14 31.68 20.22 37.73
CA LEU A 14 31.71 19.46 39.03
C LEU A 14 31.77 20.25 40.37
N THR A 15 31.19 19.91 41.54
CA THR A 15 30.49 18.77 42.19
C THR A 15 30.06 19.32 43.57
N THR A 16 28.96 18.91 44.21
CA THR A 16 28.97 17.90 45.29
C THR A 16 27.56 17.34 45.59
N ALA A 17 27.57 16.10 46.05
CA ALA A 17 26.43 15.22 46.33
C ALA A 17 25.86 15.35 47.75
N VAL A 18 24.63 14.85 47.94
CA VAL A 18 24.04 13.96 48.99
C VAL A 18 22.51 14.09 48.78
N GLY A 19 21.63 13.08 48.68
CA GLY A 19 21.62 11.64 48.89
C GLY A 19 20.13 11.24 48.95
N GLY A 20 19.73 10.13 48.34
CA GLY A 20 18.31 9.71 48.34
C GLY A 20 17.98 8.72 47.24
N SER A 21 18.20 7.45 47.55
CA SER A 21 18.06 6.24 46.73
C SER A 21 16.61 5.86 46.37
N VAL A 22 16.36 5.51 45.10
CA VAL A 22 15.51 4.37 44.71
C VAL A 22 16.14 3.67 43.50
N MET A 23 16.68 2.47 43.75
CA MET A 23 17.02 1.47 42.75
C MET A 23 15.74 0.78 42.24
N GLY A 24 15.65 0.58 40.93
CA GLY A 24 14.67 -0.29 40.27
C GLY A 24 15.22 -0.66 38.88
N VAL A 25 16.26 -1.48 38.82
CA VAL A 25 16.20 -2.94 38.59
C VAL A 25 15.65 -3.30 37.21
N LEU A 26 16.60 -3.56 36.30
CA LEU A 26 16.48 -4.50 35.19
C LEU A 26 15.72 -5.76 35.65
N ASN A 27 14.65 -6.12 34.93
CA ASN A 27 14.16 -7.49 34.92
C ASN A 27 13.73 -7.90 33.51
N ARG A 28 14.73 -8.37 32.74
CA ARG A 28 14.55 -9.53 31.87
C ARG A 28 14.28 -10.72 32.79
N LEU A 29 13.02 -11.14 32.87
CA LEU A 29 12.68 -12.46 33.39
C LEU A 29 12.13 -13.29 32.23
N SER A 30 13.02 -14.13 31.72
CA SER A 30 12.72 -15.40 31.08
C SER A 30 11.75 -16.19 31.95
N ARG A 31 10.48 -16.27 31.54
CA ARG A 31 9.60 -17.36 31.96
C ARG A 31 9.57 -18.37 30.82
N THR A 32 10.33 -19.43 31.01
CA THR A 32 10.15 -20.72 30.35
C THR A 32 8.75 -21.25 30.68
N TRP A 33 7.81 -21.01 29.77
CA TRP A 33 6.64 -21.86 29.65
C TRP A 33 7.03 -23.01 28.72
N ALA A 34 6.86 -24.24 29.19
CA ALA A 34 6.91 -25.40 28.31
C ALA A 34 5.84 -25.18 27.22
N MET A 35 6.31 -24.92 25.99
CA MET A 35 5.46 -24.83 24.82
C MET A 35 4.83 -26.22 24.61
N PRO A 36 3.50 -26.32 24.39
CA PRO A 36 2.93 -27.49 23.76
C PRO A 36 3.68 -27.70 22.45
N THR A 37 3.97 -28.95 22.11
CA THR A 37 4.61 -29.33 20.84
C THR A 37 3.85 -28.66 19.70
N THR A 38 4.37 -27.55 19.19
CA THR A 38 3.80 -26.86 18.04
C THR A 38 3.96 -27.82 16.88
N GLU A 39 2.86 -28.41 16.42
CA GLU A 39 2.80 -28.96 15.08
C GLU A 39 3.43 -27.91 14.16
N GLN A 40 4.52 -28.27 13.51
CA GLN A 40 5.18 -27.40 12.54
C GLN A 40 4.14 -27.07 11.47
N LYS A 41 3.50 -25.91 11.58
CA LYS A 41 2.72 -25.34 10.48
C LYS A 41 3.70 -25.18 9.33
N GLU A 42 3.59 -26.08 8.36
CA GLU A 42 4.36 -26.04 7.13
C GLU A 42 4.31 -24.62 6.57
N SER A 43 5.49 -24.04 6.37
CA SER A 43 5.63 -22.70 5.83
C SER A 43 4.98 -22.64 4.44
N PRO A 44 4.31 -21.54 4.06
CA PRO A 44 3.71 -21.39 2.72
C PRO A 44 4.68 -21.68 1.56
N SER A 45 5.99 -21.61 1.79
CA SER A 45 7.02 -21.94 0.80
C SER A 45 7.00 -23.41 0.35
N SER A 46 6.52 -24.36 1.17
CA SER A 46 6.48 -25.80 0.87
C SER A 46 5.14 -26.29 0.31
N ALA A 47 4.14 -25.42 0.21
CA ALA A 47 2.82 -25.79 -0.28
C ALA A 47 2.84 -26.13 -1.79
N PRO A 48 2.00 -27.08 -2.27
CA PRO A 48 1.82 -27.38 -3.68
C PRO A 48 1.60 -26.14 -4.54
N ARG A 49 2.24 -26.11 -5.72
CA ARG A 49 2.19 -24.98 -6.66
C ARG A 49 1.77 -25.43 -8.06
N GLN A 50 0.72 -24.83 -8.59
CA GLN A 50 0.32 -24.99 -10.00
C GLN A 50 0.82 -23.78 -10.80
N VAL A 51 1.64 -24.01 -11.82
CA VAL A 51 2.14 -22.94 -12.69
C VAL A 51 1.22 -22.76 -13.90
N ILE A 52 0.80 -21.53 -14.14
CA ILE A 52 0.03 -21.10 -15.31
C ILE A 52 0.91 -20.20 -16.17
N LYS A 53 0.87 -20.39 -17.49
CA LYS A 53 1.61 -19.59 -18.47
C LYS A 53 0.63 -18.93 -19.43
N PHE A 54 0.81 -17.64 -19.68
CA PHE A 54 0.02 -16.87 -20.63
C PHE A 54 0.77 -16.64 -21.94
N THR A 55 0.02 -16.37 -23.02
CA THR A 55 0.55 -16.12 -24.38
C THR A 55 1.57 -14.99 -24.46
N ASN A 56 1.48 -13.99 -23.58
CA ASN A 56 2.41 -12.84 -23.57
C ASN A 56 3.73 -13.12 -22.82
N GLY A 57 3.97 -14.36 -22.39
CA GLY A 57 5.20 -14.78 -21.71
C GLY A 57 5.18 -14.60 -20.18
N ILE A 58 4.06 -14.17 -19.61
CA ILE A 58 3.88 -14.11 -18.15
C ILE A 58 3.51 -15.50 -17.62
N SER A 59 4.12 -15.88 -16.50
CA SER A 59 3.72 -17.05 -15.73
C SER A 59 3.38 -16.66 -14.29
N LEU A 60 2.44 -17.38 -13.68
CA LEU A 60 2.11 -17.24 -12.26
C LEU A 60 1.92 -18.59 -11.58
N GLU A 61 2.13 -18.63 -10.27
CA GLU A 61 1.88 -19.79 -9.42
C GLU A 61 0.55 -19.63 -8.67
N LEU A 62 -0.27 -20.69 -8.63
CA LEU A 62 -1.36 -20.83 -7.67
C LEU A 62 -0.86 -21.67 -6.49
N VAL A 63 -1.04 -21.17 -5.27
CA VAL A 63 -0.57 -21.82 -4.04
C VAL A 63 -1.76 -22.31 -3.23
N THR A 64 -1.79 -23.60 -2.95
CA THR A 64 -2.87 -24.26 -2.20
C THR A 64 -2.31 -25.17 -1.11
N ARG A 65 -3.01 -25.29 0.02
CA ARG A 65 -2.68 -26.23 1.10
C ARG A 65 -3.95 -26.87 1.63
N ASN A 66 -4.04 -28.20 1.62
CA ASN A 66 -5.23 -28.93 2.10
C ASN A 66 -6.55 -28.39 1.50
N ASN A 67 -6.57 -28.16 0.18
CA ASN A 67 -7.65 -27.52 -0.59
C ASN A 67 -7.90 -26.03 -0.30
N GLU A 68 -7.30 -25.44 0.73
CA GLU A 68 -7.32 -24.01 0.97
C GLU A 68 -6.46 -23.29 -0.07
N PHE A 69 -7.01 -22.29 -0.75
CA PHE A 69 -6.29 -21.37 -1.60
C PHE A 69 -5.58 -20.32 -0.76
N LEU A 70 -4.25 -20.33 -0.78
CA LEU A 70 -3.43 -19.39 -0.03
C LEU A 70 -3.17 -18.09 -0.81
N GLY A 71 -3.24 -18.14 -2.14
CA GLY A 71 -3.04 -16.98 -3.00
C GLY A 71 -2.26 -17.27 -4.27
N VAL A 72 -1.97 -16.20 -5.00
CA VAL A 72 -1.05 -16.23 -6.15
C VAL A 72 0.38 -16.13 -5.62
N GLY A 73 1.23 -17.11 -5.95
CA GLY A 73 2.64 -17.18 -5.57
C GLY A 73 3.53 -16.31 -6.47
N ARG A 74 4.63 -16.89 -6.97
CA ARG A 74 5.56 -16.18 -7.85
C ARG A 74 4.85 -15.74 -9.13
N ILE A 75 5.23 -14.56 -9.64
CA ILE A 75 4.84 -14.09 -10.97
C ILE A 75 6.12 -13.71 -11.70
N ALA A 76 6.26 -14.14 -12.95
CA ALA A 76 7.48 -13.95 -13.72
C ALA A 76 7.20 -13.62 -15.19
N ALA A 77 8.13 -12.89 -15.80
CA ALA A 77 8.24 -12.67 -17.24
C ALA A 77 9.50 -13.38 -17.74
N GLY A 78 9.35 -14.58 -18.31
CA GLY A 78 10.48 -15.47 -18.57
C GLY A 78 11.25 -15.78 -17.29
N ASN A 79 12.54 -15.45 -17.25
CA ASN A 79 13.41 -15.68 -16.08
C ASN A 79 13.37 -14.56 -15.04
N ILE A 80 12.70 -13.44 -15.33
CA ILE A 80 12.63 -12.29 -14.43
C ILE A 80 11.41 -12.44 -13.52
N ALA A 81 11.64 -12.59 -12.22
CA ALA A 81 10.56 -12.51 -11.24
C ALA A 81 10.05 -11.06 -11.15
N LEU A 82 8.73 -10.89 -11.25
CA LEU A 82 8.04 -9.63 -10.95
C LEU A 82 7.66 -9.56 -9.45
N ARG A 83 7.64 -10.72 -8.79
CA ARG A 83 7.57 -10.92 -7.34
C ARG A 83 8.01 -12.35 -6.97
N SER A 84 8.50 -12.55 -5.75
CA SER A 84 9.14 -13.79 -5.26
C SER A 84 8.20 -14.97 -5.00
N GLY A 85 6.96 -14.69 -4.55
CA GLY A 85 5.97 -15.69 -4.16
C GLY A 85 6.03 -16.14 -2.70
N ARG A 86 6.97 -15.64 -1.88
CA ARG A 86 7.09 -15.99 -0.45
C ARG A 86 5.84 -15.65 0.35
N ARG A 87 5.25 -14.47 0.09
CA ARG A 87 3.94 -14.06 0.59
C ARG A 87 2.91 -14.13 -0.54
N PRO A 88 2.09 -15.18 -0.64
CA PRO A 88 1.07 -15.27 -1.68
C PRO A 88 0.16 -14.03 -1.68
N MET A 89 -0.14 -13.52 -2.87
CA MET A 89 -1.01 -12.37 -3.06
C MET A 89 -2.44 -12.87 -3.00
N PHE A 90 -3.21 -12.32 -2.07
CA PHE A 90 -4.64 -12.60 -1.95
C PHE A 90 -5.33 -11.56 -1.08
N VAL A 91 -6.65 -11.66 -1.03
CA VAL A 91 -7.48 -10.72 -0.30
C VAL A 91 -7.60 -11.08 1.17
N GLU A 92 -7.97 -10.09 1.95
CA GLU A 92 -8.64 -10.23 3.24
C GLU A 92 -9.99 -9.50 3.14
N ILE A 93 -11.04 -10.14 3.67
CA ILE A 93 -12.38 -9.57 3.67
C ILE A 93 -12.92 -9.63 5.09
N ARG A 94 -13.15 -8.45 5.65
CA ARG A 94 -13.79 -8.22 6.94
C ARG A 94 -14.89 -7.20 6.77
N ASN A 95 -16.00 -7.39 7.46
CA ASN A 95 -17.08 -6.43 7.48
C ASN A 95 -17.09 -5.63 8.80
N PRO A 96 -17.84 -4.53 8.88
CA PRO A 96 -17.77 -3.65 10.03
C PRO A 96 -18.44 -4.26 11.26
N ASN A 97 -19.18 -5.37 11.10
CA ASN A 97 -19.84 -6.12 12.17
C ASN A 97 -18.95 -7.17 12.83
N GLY A 98 -17.64 -7.20 12.54
CA GLY A 98 -16.74 -8.20 13.11
C GLY A 98 -16.92 -9.59 12.48
N ILE A 99 -17.38 -9.66 11.23
CA ILE A 99 -17.36 -10.90 10.43
C ILE A 99 -16.07 -10.91 9.60
N HIS A 100 -15.40 -12.06 9.54
CA HIS A 100 -14.19 -12.30 8.74
C HIS A 100 -14.40 -13.53 7.84
N LEU A 101 -14.11 -13.39 6.55
CA LEU A 101 -14.17 -14.49 5.58
C LEU A 101 -12.82 -15.22 5.50
N CYS A 102 -12.84 -16.54 5.61
CA CYS A 102 -11.65 -17.39 5.71
C CYS A 102 -11.81 -18.72 4.94
N ASN A 103 -10.76 -19.54 4.94
CA ASN A 103 -10.77 -20.91 4.39
C ASN A 103 -11.32 -20.95 2.96
N TYR A 104 -10.71 -20.17 2.07
CA TYR A 104 -11.14 -20.06 0.68
C TYR A 104 -10.78 -21.33 -0.09
N THR A 105 -11.72 -21.90 -0.83
CA THR A 105 -11.51 -23.11 -1.64
C THR A 105 -11.93 -22.82 -3.07
N ILE A 106 -11.10 -23.22 -4.05
CA ILE A 106 -11.45 -23.08 -5.47
C ILE A 106 -12.59 -24.06 -5.79
N THR A 107 -13.75 -23.54 -6.22
CA THR A 107 -14.92 -24.34 -6.63
C THR A 107 -15.05 -24.47 -8.14
N GLN A 108 -14.61 -23.44 -8.87
CA GLN A 108 -14.53 -23.46 -10.33
C GLN A 108 -13.23 -22.83 -10.80
N GLN A 109 -12.67 -23.40 -11.86
CA GLN A 109 -11.42 -22.96 -12.46
C GLN A 109 -11.53 -23.03 -13.99
N SER A 110 -11.29 -21.90 -14.64
CA SER A 110 -11.15 -21.81 -16.09
C SER A 110 -9.79 -21.22 -16.42
N ILE A 111 -8.94 -22.01 -17.07
CA ILE A 111 -7.59 -21.60 -17.48
C ILE A 111 -7.51 -21.69 -19.00
N THR A 112 -7.09 -20.59 -19.61
CA THR A 112 -6.65 -20.53 -21.00
C THR A 112 -5.33 -19.76 -21.05
N ASP A 113 -4.65 -19.79 -22.19
CA ASP A 113 -3.43 -19.01 -22.38
C ASP A 113 -3.68 -17.48 -22.35
N ASN A 114 -4.95 -17.05 -22.35
CA ASN A 114 -5.36 -15.63 -22.33
C ASN A 114 -6.22 -15.24 -21.13
N SER A 115 -6.50 -16.16 -20.20
CA SER A 115 -7.31 -15.88 -19.03
C SER A 115 -7.17 -16.93 -17.95
N LEU A 116 -7.20 -16.49 -16.71
CA LEU A 116 -7.44 -17.32 -15.54
C LEU A 116 -8.67 -16.75 -14.83
N GLU A 117 -9.67 -17.60 -14.61
CA GLU A 117 -10.84 -17.26 -13.81
C GLU A 117 -11.00 -18.31 -12.71
N LEU A 118 -10.97 -17.85 -11.47
CA LEU A 118 -11.17 -18.67 -10.28
C LEU A 118 -12.44 -18.21 -9.58
N GLN A 119 -13.27 -19.16 -9.18
CA GLN A 119 -14.38 -18.95 -8.26
C GLN A 119 -14.05 -19.64 -6.93
N PHE A 120 -14.38 -18.98 -5.83
CA PHE A 120 -14.12 -19.50 -4.49
C PHE A 120 -15.42 -19.66 -3.70
N SER A 121 -15.49 -20.74 -2.92
CA SER A 121 -16.30 -20.81 -1.70
C SER A 121 -15.45 -20.43 -0.50
N MET A 122 -16.07 -20.06 0.61
CA MET A 122 -15.39 -19.68 1.84
C MET A 122 -16.22 -20.01 3.09
N HIS A 123 -15.57 -19.93 4.22
CA HIS A 123 -16.19 -19.89 5.53
C HIS A 123 -16.21 -18.46 6.06
N TYR A 124 -16.95 -18.23 7.13
CA TYR A 124 -16.90 -17.01 7.91
C TYR A 124 -16.80 -17.31 9.40
N SER A 125 -16.14 -16.43 10.12
CA SER A 125 -16.11 -16.41 11.58
C SER A 125 -16.66 -15.09 12.08
N GLU A 126 -17.43 -15.13 13.16
CA GLU A 126 -17.94 -13.94 13.85
C GLU A 126 -17.16 -13.69 15.14
N GLY A 127 -16.99 -12.42 15.48
CA GLY A 127 -16.47 -12.02 16.78
C GLY A 127 -15.30 -11.03 16.70
N GLY A 128 -14.94 -10.50 17.86
CA GLY A 128 -13.81 -9.60 18.01
C GLY A 128 -14.13 -8.15 17.65
N LEU A 129 -13.10 -7.40 17.30
CA LEU A 129 -13.19 -5.96 17.09
C LEU A 129 -14.05 -5.64 15.86
N MET A 130 -15.10 -4.84 16.08
CA MET A 130 -15.90 -4.21 15.04
C MET A 130 -15.25 -2.89 14.63
N GLU A 131 -15.52 -2.46 13.41
CA GLU A 131 -15.06 -1.15 12.93
C GLU A 131 -16.02 -0.03 13.33
N TRP A 132 -17.26 -0.37 13.70
CA TRP A 132 -18.14 0.56 14.36
C TRP A 132 -17.59 0.96 15.72
N MET A 133 -17.63 2.27 16.01
CA MET A 133 -17.21 2.81 17.31
C MET A 133 -18.44 3.15 18.16
N LEU A 134 -18.31 2.99 19.48
CA LEU A 134 -19.28 3.45 20.48
C LEU A 134 -18.79 4.77 21.07
N HIS A 135 -19.31 5.89 20.56
CA HIS A 135 -18.74 7.21 20.81
C HIS A 135 -17.25 7.30 20.38
N SER A 136 -16.76 8.49 20.08
CA SER A 136 -15.61 8.77 19.20
C SER A 136 -14.21 8.32 19.64
N VAL A 137 -14.07 7.25 20.43
CA VAL A 137 -12.80 6.60 20.82
C VAL A 137 -12.95 5.16 21.35
N ARG A 138 -14.16 4.59 21.49
CA ARG A 138 -14.31 3.23 22.05
C ARG A 138 -14.70 2.23 20.98
N ASN A 139 -13.90 1.17 20.90
CA ASN A 139 -14.15 0.03 20.05
C ASN A 139 -15.43 -0.71 20.43
N ARG A 140 -16.25 -1.11 19.45
CA ARG A 140 -17.30 -2.11 19.66
C ARG A 140 -16.74 -3.51 19.39
N TYR A 141 -17.32 -4.50 20.06
CA TYR A 141 -16.97 -5.90 19.88
C TYR A 141 -18.20 -6.68 19.45
N ASN A 142 -18.02 -7.57 18.49
CA ASN A 142 -18.97 -8.64 18.24
C ASN A 142 -18.69 -9.73 19.30
N THR A 143 -19.70 -10.01 20.12
CA THR A 143 -19.62 -10.92 21.27
C THR A 143 -20.20 -12.30 20.96
N ALA A 144 -20.21 -12.70 19.69
CA ALA A 144 -20.44 -14.08 19.31
C ALA A 144 -19.49 -15.03 20.07
N ASP A 145 -19.89 -16.29 20.21
CA ASP A 145 -19.08 -17.30 20.89
C ASP A 145 -17.75 -17.50 20.14
N TRP A 146 -16.65 -17.04 20.74
CA TRP A 146 -15.31 -17.07 20.15
C TRP A 146 -14.73 -18.49 20.06
N THR A 147 -15.40 -19.49 20.62
CA THR A 147 -15.03 -20.91 20.49
C THR A 147 -15.74 -21.59 19.32
N THR A 148 -16.69 -20.91 18.68
CA THR A 148 -17.38 -21.44 17.50
C THR A 148 -16.44 -21.51 16.30
N GLU A 149 -16.34 -22.69 15.71
CA GLU A 149 -15.58 -22.90 14.47
C GLU A 149 -16.18 -22.12 13.29
N PRO A 150 -15.39 -21.72 12.30
CA PRO A 150 -15.89 -21.02 11.11
C PRO A 150 -17.01 -21.79 10.41
N LEU A 151 -18.08 -21.08 10.06
CA LEU A 151 -19.26 -21.63 9.37
C LEU A 151 -19.16 -21.43 7.86
N GLN A 152 -19.72 -22.35 7.07
CA GLN A 152 -19.76 -22.22 5.61
C GLN A 152 -20.60 -21.00 5.20
N ALA A 153 -20.05 -20.14 4.33
CA ALA A 153 -20.80 -19.02 3.74
C ALA A 153 -21.53 -19.49 2.46
N THR A 154 -22.68 -20.14 2.61
CA THR A 154 -23.35 -20.91 1.54
C THR A 154 -23.87 -20.07 0.37
N ASP A 155 -24.13 -18.78 0.59
CA ASP A 155 -24.66 -17.83 -0.41
C ASP A 155 -23.63 -16.77 -0.82
N THR A 156 -22.35 -17.01 -0.51
CA THR A 156 -21.26 -16.04 -0.67
C THR A 156 -20.20 -16.58 -1.63
N VAL A 157 -19.80 -15.75 -2.58
CA VAL A 157 -18.87 -16.11 -3.64
C VAL A 157 -17.87 -14.98 -3.89
N LEU A 158 -16.61 -15.37 -4.10
CA LEU A 158 -15.54 -14.51 -4.58
C LEU A 158 -15.07 -15.03 -5.94
N TRP A 159 -14.80 -14.12 -6.88
CA TRP A 159 -14.14 -14.42 -8.14
C TRP A 159 -12.81 -13.66 -8.23
N LEU A 160 -11.79 -14.31 -8.78
CA LEU A 160 -10.53 -13.69 -9.19
C LEU A 160 -10.36 -13.92 -10.69
N LYS A 161 -10.26 -12.83 -11.45
CA LYS A 161 -10.00 -12.85 -12.88
C LYS A 161 -8.65 -12.26 -13.18
N ILE A 162 -7.78 -13.01 -13.86
CA ILE A 162 -6.45 -12.58 -14.31
C ILE A 162 -6.37 -12.72 -15.83
N ARG A 163 -5.80 -11.74 -16.51
CA ARG A 163 -5.57 -11.74 -17.96
C ARG A 163 -4.19 -11.20 -18.30
N PRO A 164 -3.48 -11.71 -19.32
CA PRO A 164 -2.27 -11.09 -19.82
C PRO A 164 -2.58 -9.71 -20.42
N VAL A 165 -1.65 -8.77 -20.24
CA VAL A 165 -1.73 -7.41 -20.81
C VAL A 165 -0.40 -7.07 -21.47
N THR A 166 -0.48 -6.36 -22.59
CA THR A 166 0.67 -5.72 -23.24
C THR A 166 0.32 -4.26 -23.49
N ARG A 167 1.27 -3.34 -23.24
CA ARG A 167 1.14 -1.91 -23.53
C ARG A 167 2.38 -1.37 -24.19
N ASN A 168 2.23 -0.31 -24.98
CA ASN A 168 3.36 0.49 -25.48
C ASN A 168 3.29 1.85 -24.81
N LEU A 169 4.28 2.18 -23.97
CA LEU A 169 4.34 3.43 -23.20
C LEU A 169 5.71 4.07 -23.41
N GLY A 170 5.75 5.32 -23.86
CA GLY A 170 7.02 6.03 -24.08
C GLY A 170 7.97 5.30 -25.03
N GLY A 171 7.44 4.66 -26.08
CA GLY A 171 8.23 3.85 -27.04
C GLY A 171 8.71 2.50 -26.50
N ARG A 172 8.34 2.12 -25.28
CA ARG A 172 8.74 0.86 -24.64
C ARG A 172 7.55 -0.11 -24.59
N LYS A 173 7.82 -1.39 -24.88
CA LYS A 173 6.84 -2.47 -24.75
C LYS A 173 6.84 -2.98 -23.30
N TYR A 174 5.69 -2.87 -22.65
CA TYR A 174 5.41 -3.45 -21.36
C TYR A 174 4.58 -4.73 -21.55
N ILE A 175 4.97 -5.81 -20.88
CA ILE A 175 4.19 -7.04 -20.76
C ILE A 175 3.85 -7.29 -19.29
N GLY A 176 2.73 -7.94 -19.03
CA GLY A 176 2.26 -8.08 -17.67
C GLY A 176 0.90 -8.76 -17.58
N LEU A 177 0.18 -8.47 -16.51
CA LEU A 177 -1.17 -8.98 -16.31
C LEU A 177 -2.07 -7.90 -15.74
N SER A 178 -3.38 -8.12 -15.86
CA SER A 178 -4.38 -7.43 -15.08
C SER A 178 -5.13 -8.43 -14.22
N TYR A 179 -5.43 -8.08 -12.98
CA TYR A 179 -6.27 -8.87 -12.09
C TYR A 179 -7.40 -8.03 -11.48
N GLN A 180 -8.51 -8.69 -11.17
CA GLN A 180 -9.69 -8.07 -10.59
C GLN A 180 -10.43 -9.08 -9.69
N TYR A 181 -10.90 -8.61 -8.55
CA TYR A 181 -11.79 -9.37 -7.67
C TYR A 181 -13.24 -8.91 -7.85
N ARG A 182 -14.16 -9.86 -7.76
CA ARG A 182 -15.61 -9.61 -7.64
C ARG A 182 -16.13 -10.40 -6.46
N TYR A 183 -16.92 -9.77 -5.62
CA TYR A 183 -17.58 -10.36 -4.47
C TYR A 183 -19.10 -10.25 -4.63
N GLN A 184 -19.81 -11.28 -4.17
CA GLN A 184 -21.27 -11.29 -4.08
C GLN A 184 -21.71 -12.14 -2.88
N SER A 185 -22.70 -11.68 -2.12
CA SER A 185 -23.32 -12.42 -1.02
C SER A 185 -24.77 -11.99 -0.81
N GLN A 186 -25.66 -12.90 -0.38
CA GLN A 186 -27.01 -12.50 0.05
C GLN A 186 -27.09 -12.13 1.54
N SER A 187 -26.17 -12.63 2.37
CA SER A 187 -26.23 -12.54 3.83
C SER A 187 -25.13 -11.66 4.44
N ILE A 188 -23.95 -11.57 3.83
CA ILE A 188 -22.79 -10.90 4.40
C ILE A 188 -22.48 -9.63 3.57
N PRO A 189 -22.92 -8.44 4.00
CA PRO A 189 -22.52 -7.21 3.33
C PRO A 189 -21.06 -6.87 3.67
N ILE A 190 -20.34 -6.31 2.70
CA ILE A 190 -18.99 -5.78 2.85
C ILE A 190 -18.91 -4.38 2.27
N TYR A 191 -17.91 -3.61 2.68
CA TYR A 191 -17.66 -2.27 2.15
C TYR A 191 -16.21 -2.12 1.65
N LYS A 192 -15.37 -3.13 1.86
CA LYS A 192 -14.01 -3.15 1.33
C LYS A 192 -13.51 -4.58 1.05
N ILE A 193 -12.59 -4.67 0.09
CA ILE A 193 -11.70 -5.81 -0.08
C ILE A 193 -10.28 -5.30 0.14
N LEU A 194 -9.55 -5.92 1.07
CA LEU A 194 -8.14 -5.62 1.29
C LEU A 194 -7.29 -6.56 0.43
N ASP A 195 -6.78 -6.06 -0.70
CA ASP A 195 -5.83 -6.78 -1.55
C ASP A 195 -4.42 -6.65 -0.98
N ARG A 196 -3.77 -7.79 -0.70
CA ARG A 196 -2.44 -7.85 -0.08
C ARG A 196 -1.49 -8.55 -1.03
N GLY A 197 -0.40 -7.89 -1.37
CA GLY A 197 0.63 -8.46 -2.24
C GLY A 197 2.01 -7.89 -1.97
N THR A 198 2.97 -8.38 -2.73
CA THR A 198 4.32 -7.82 -2.79
C THR A 198 4.72 -7.68 -4.24
N TRP A 199 5.47 -6.62 -4.56
CA TRP A 199 5.97 -6.36 -5.90
C TRP A 199 7.41 -5.91 -5.83
N GLU A 200 8.30 -6.81 -6.22
CA GLU A 200 9.73 -6.61 -6.13
C GLU A 200 10.38 -7.20 -7.38
N LEU A 201 10.90 -6.30 -8.23
CA LEU A 201 11.48 -6.70 -9.50
C LEU A 201 12.75 -7.53 -9.23
N GLY A 202 12.88 -8.65 -9.92
CA GLY A 202 13.91 -9.65 -9.64
C GLY A 202 13.58 -10.59 -8.48
N GLY A 203 12.46 -10.40 -7.77
CA GLY A 203 12.06 -11.19 -6.60
C GLY A 203 12.70 -10.73 -5.29
N HIS A 204 13.35 -9.56 -5.29
CA HIS A 204 14.07 -8.98 -4.15
C HIS A 204 13.85 -7.48 -4.14
N ALA A 205 13.70 -6.88 -2.96
CA ALA A 205 13.61 -5.43 -2.82
C ALA A 205 14.99 -4.78 -2.94
N VAL A 206 16.04 -5.42 -2.42
CA VAL A 206 17.42 -4.92 -2.52
C VAL A 206 17.85 -4.80 -3.97
N GLY A 207 18.41 -3.64 -4.32
CA GLY A 207 18.81 -3.28 -5.69
C GLY A 207 17.70 -2.63 -6.52
N ASN A 208 16.49 -2.49 -5.96
CA ASN A 208 15.40 -1.74 -6.58
C ASN A 208 15.38 -0.29 -6.10
N GLU A 209 14.90 0.59 -6.96
CA GLU A 209 14.55 1.97 -6.66
C GLU A 209 13.03 2.12 -6.76
N PHE A 210 12.38 2.49 -5.65
CA PHE A 210 10.93 2.68 -5.57
C PHE A 210 10.57 4.15 -5.68
N TRP A 211 9.72 4.48 -6.65
CA TRP A 211 9.29 5.84 -6.97
C TRP A 211 7.81 6.01 -6.63
N MET A 212 7.55 6.81 -5.61
CA MET A 212 6.21 7.05 -5.09
C MET A 212 6.11 8.49 -4.60
N ARG A 213 5.30 9.32 -5.27
CA ARG A 213 4.98 10.66 -4.80
C ARG A 213 4.15 10.59 -3.51
N HIS A 214 4.67 11.20 -2.44
CA HIS A 214 3.93 11.51 -1.22
C HIS A 214 4.64 12.60 -0.41
N SER A 215 4.00 13.11 0.63
CA SER A 215 4.50 14.25 1.42
C SER A 215 5.33 13.87 2.65
N PHE A 216 5.46 12.58 2.97
CA PHE A 216 5.91 12.12 4.31
C PHE A 216 7.17 11.25 4.30
N ALA A 217 7.66 10.83 3.12
CA ALA A 217 8.96 10.20 2.95
C ALA A 217 9.52 10.51 1.54
N PRO A 218 10.79 10.15 1.25
CA PRO A 218 11.42 10.46 -0.02
C PRO A 218 10.65 9.85 -1.20
N SER A 219 10.40 10.65 -2.24
CA SER A 219 9.63 10.19 -3.40
C SER A 219 10.38 9.20 -4.30
N ILE A 220 11.70 9.14 -4.16
CA ILE A 220 12.56 8.16 -4.82
C ILE A 220 13.42 7.54 -3.73
N THR A 221 13.28 6.23 -3.53
CA THR A 221 14.00 5.49 -2.50
C THR A 221 14.70 4.29 -3.12
N SER A 222 16.03 4.33 -3.19
CA SER A 222 16.85 3.15 -3.46
C SER A 222 16.83 2.24 -2.24
N VAL A 223 16.62 0.94 -2.44
CA VAL A 223 16.68 -0.07 -1.38
C VAL A 223 18.03 -0.78 -1.47
N ASP A 224 18.97 -0.39 -0.63
CA ASP A 224 20.35 -0.90 -0.68
C ASP A 224 20.60 -2.04 0.31
N SER A 225 19.67 -2.26 1.25
CA SER A 225 19.80 -3.27 2.31
C SER A 225 18.44 -3.82 2.75
N VAL A 226 18.44 -5.09 3.18
CA VAL A 226 17.27 -5.75 3.79
C VAL A 226 16.83 -5.03 5.07
N GLU A 227 17.75 -4.36 5.78
CA GLU A 227 17.44 -3.61 7.01
C GLU A 227 16.88 -2.22 6.76
N GLN A 228 16.86 -1.76 5.51
CA GLN A 228 16.29 -0.46 5.17
C GLN A 228 14.77 -0.50 5.32
N LEU A 229 14.26 0.50 6.04
CA LEU A 229 12.83 0.74 6.23
C LEU A 229 12.33 1.78 5.24
N TYR A 230 11.17 1.53 4.65
CA TYR A 230 10.37 2.54 3.94
C TYR A 230 8.90 2.31 4.25
N SER A 231 8.13 3.39 4.41
CA SER A 231 6.69 3.34 4.57
C SER A 231 6.06 4.62 4.00
N THR A 232 4.90 4.47 3.38
CA THR A 232 4.07 5.60 2.96
C THR A 232 3.03 6.01 4.00
N GLU A 233 3.01 5.37 5.17
CA GLU A 233 2.17 5.79 6.29
C GLU A 233 2.42 7.27 6.62
N TRP A 234 1.34 8.00 6.91
CA TRP A 234 1.44 9.36 7.39
C TRP A 234 1.81 9.37 8.87
N TYR A 235 3.13 9.41 9.10
CA TYR A 235 3.75 9.53 10.41
C TYR A 235 4.19 10.98 10.69
N LEU A 236 3.69 11.57 11.79
CA LEU A 236 3.99 12.91 12.27
C LEU A 236 4.64 12.86 13.66
N PRO A 237 5.98 12.72 13.76
CA PRO A 237 6.65 12.52 15.05
C PRO A 237 6.45 13.66 16.05
N SER A 238 6.11 14.86 15.58
CA SER A 238 5.84 16.04 16.41
C SER A 238 4.40 16.12 16.93
N ALA A 239 3.49 15.25 16.48
CA ALA A 239 2.08 15.27 16.90
C ALA A 239 1.86 14.37 18.13
N THR A 240 0.90 14.74 19.00
CA THR A 240 0.51 13.94 20.17
C THR A 240 0.05 12.54 19.80
N ASN A 241 -0.62 12.40 18.65
CA ASN A 241 -0.84 11.12 17.99
C ASN A 241 -0.02 11.11 16.68
N PRO A 242 1.17 10.48 16.67
CA PRO A 242 2.05 10.55 15.53
C PRO A 242 1.61 9.66 14.36
N ASN A 243 0.72 8.69 14.59
CA ASN A 243 0.17 7.84 13.52
C ASN A 243 -1.15 8.45 13.04
N ALA A 244 -1.07 9.33 12.05
CA ALA A 244 -2.24 10.07 11.58
C ALA A 244 -3.12 9.19 10.67
N LEU A 245 -2.54 8.64 9.59
CA LEU A 245 -3.23 7.80 8.62
C LEU A 245 -2.30 6.72 8.08
N GLN A 246 -2.66 5.46 8.30
CA GLN A 246 -1.89 4.33 7.79
C GLN A 246 -2.07 4.14 6.28
N PHE A 247 -3.32 4.19 5.79
CA PHE A 247 -3.65 4.06 4.37
C PHE A 247 -4.01 5.43 3.78
N LEU A 248 -3.41 5.79 2.65
CA LEU A 248 -3.67 7.05 1.97
C LEU A 248 -4.35 6.83 0.61
N PRO A 249 -5.22 7.74 0.15
CA PRO A 249 -5.87 7.65 -1.16
C PRO A 249 -4.88 7.52 -2.32
N LEU A 250 -4.97 6.42 -3.08
CA LEU A 250 -4.04 6.09 -4.16
C LEU A 250 -4.07 7.10 -5.32
N GLN A 251 -5.26 7.57 -5.68
CA GLN A 251 -5.47 8.38 -6.90
C GLN A 251 -5.51 9.89 -6.65
N THR A 252 -5.45 10.33 -5.40
CA THR A 252 -5.52 11.77 -5.04
C THR A 252 -4.37 12.22 -4.17
N VAL A 253 -3.98 11.44 -3.16
CA VAL A 253 -2.82 11.77 -2.29
C VAL A 253 -1.53 11.21 -2.88
N PHE A 254 -1.57 9.97 -3.38
CA PHE A 254 -0.48 9.40 -4.18
C PHE A 254 -0.66 9.71 -5.68
N GLN A 255 0.26 9.19 -6.49
CA GLN A 255 0.28 9.41 -7.94
C GLN A 255 -0.61 8.48 -8.77
N GLY A 256 -1.41 7.60 -8.16
CA GLY A 256 -2.30 6.66 -8.87
C GLY A 256 -1.64 5.37 -9.38
N PHE A 257 -0.31 5.26 -9.28
CA PHE A 257 0.47 4.10 -9.70
C PHE A 257 1.75 3.95 -8.86
N THR A 258 2.36 2.77 -8.86
CA THR A 258 3.72 2.54 -8.37
C THR A 258 4.70 2.43 -9.52
N PHE A 259 5.96 2.78 -9.28
CA PHE A 259 7.02 2.63 -10.26
C PHE A 259 8.28 2.12 -9.55
N THR A 260 8.79 0.98 -10.00
CA THR A 260 10.00 0.36 -9.46
C THR A 260 11.00 0.19 -10.60
N ALA A 261 12.23 0.65 -10.42
CA ALA A 261 13.30 0.52 -11.41
C ALA A 261 14.46 -0.29 -10.85
N ALA A 262 15.04 -1.14 -11.70
CA ALA A 262 16.24 -1.93 -11.39
C ALA A 262 16.99 -2.29 -12.68
N LYS A 263 18.10 -3.02 -12.56
CA LYS A 263 18.83 -3.58 -13.73
C LYS A 263 17.93 -4.46 -14.62
N ALA A 264 17.00 -5.17 -14.00
CA ALA A 264 16.04 -6.02 -14.69
C ALA A 264 14.95 -5.23 -15.46
N GLY A 265 14.93 -3.90 -15.35
CA GLY A 265 14.00 -3.02 -16.07
C GLY A 265 13.09 -2.22 -15.15
N THR A 266 11.85 -2.02 -15.59
CA THR A 266 10.87 -1.19 -14.89
C THR A 266 9.60 -1.99 -14.62
N LEU A 267 9.13 -1.99 -13.38
CA LEU A 267 7.87 -2.59 -12.95
C LEU A 267 6.89 -1.49 -12.52
N VAL A 268 5.65 -1.57 -12.96
CA VAL A 268 4.59 -0.59 -12.68
C VAL A 268 3.35 -1.32 -12.21
N THR A 269 2.70 -0.84 -11.14
CA THR A 269 1.34 -1.25 -10.80
C THR A 269 0.40 -0.06 -10.81
N TRP A 270 -0.83 -0.22 -11.30
CA TRP A 270 -1.81 0.86 -11.30
C TRP A 270 -3.26 0.34 -11.37
N ALA A 271 -4.19 1.15 -10.88
CA ALA A 271 -5.62 0.87 -10.95
C ALA A 271 -6.25 1.55 -12.18
N LYS A 272 -6.87 0.76 -13.06
CA LYS A 272 -7.34 1.25 -14.37
C LYS A 272 -8.59 2.12 -14.32
N LYS A 273 -9.36 2.04 -13.24
CA LYS A 273 -10.60 2.79 -13.06
C LYS A 273 -10.51 3.75 -11.90
N VAL A 274 -11.16 4.90 -12.03
CA VAL A 274 -11.39 5.81 -10.89
C VAL A 274 -12.23 5.07 -9.86
N SER A 275 -11.72 4.98 -8.64
CA SER A 275 -12.36 4.27 -7.54
C SER A 275 -11.75 4.68 -6.22
N HIS A 276 -12.48 4.52 -5.12
CA HIS A 276 -11.94 4.78 -3.79
C HIS A 276 -10.99 3.64 -3.39
N ILE A 277 -9.69 3.86 -3.61
CA ILE A 277 -8.63 2.94 -3.19
C ILE A 277 -7.74 3.67 -2.20
N ARG A 278 -7.61 3.12 -1.00
CA ARG A 278 -6.59 3.57 -0.04
C ARG A 278 -5.44 2.58 -0.05
N SER A 279 -4.21 3.05 0.05
CA SER A 279 -3.04 2.20 -0.13
C SER A 279 -1.97 2.47 0.91
N LEU A 280 -1.19 1.43 1.18
CA LEU A 280 -0.01 1.47 2.02
C LEU A 280 1.09 0.68 1.28
N PHE A 281 2.25 1.31 1.13
CA PHE A 281 3.44 0.70 0.55
C PHE A 281 4.53 0.68 1.60
N GLU A 282 5.10 -0.50 1.84
CA GLU A 282 6.08 -0.69 2.90
C GLU A 282 7.23 -1.59 2.46
N LYS A 283 8.42 -1.26 2.92
CA LYS A 283 9.57 -2.16 2.95
C LYS A 283 9.99 -2.29 4.40
N PRO A 284 9.48 -3.29 5.15
CA PRO A 284 9.86 -3.49 6.54
C PRO A 284 11.34 -3.89 6.68
N ARG A 285 11.90 -3.73 7.88
CA ARG A 285 13.25 -4.21 8.20
C ARG A 285 13.28 -5.74 8.23
N GLY A 286 14.42 -6.35 7.88
CA GLY A 286 14.60 -7.80 7.92
C GLY A 286 13.84 -8.59 6.84
N VAL A 287 13.09 -7.93 5.96
CA VAL A 287 12.36 -8.58 4.84
C VAL A 287 12.78 -7.97 3.51
N ASP A 288 12.88 -8.78 2.47
CA ASP A 288 13.37 -8.37 1.15
C ASP A 288 12.25 -8.21 0.12
N GLU A 289 11.14 -7.60 0.55
CA GLU A 289 9.93 -7.40 -0.25
C GLU A 289 9.42 -5.97 -0.11
N ILE A 290 8.81 -5.45 -1.16
CA ILE A 290 8.01 -4.22 -1.08
C ILE A 290 6.55 -4.65 -1.02
N VAL A 291 5.93 -4.45 0.14
CA VAL A 291 4.56 -4.84 0.43
C VAL A 291 3.61 -3.78 -0.10
N HIS A 292 2.58 -4.24 -0.80
CA HIS A 292 1.52 -3.41 -1.35
C HIS A 292 0.19 -3.85 -0.71
N TRP A 293 -0.44 -2.93 -0.01
CA TRP A 293 -1.78 -3.13 0.53
C TRP A 293 -2.73 -2.15 -0.16
N HIS A 294 -3.81 -2.65 -0.72
CA HIS A 294 -4.84 -1.85 -1.36
C HIS A 294 -6.19 -2.16 -0.72
N GLU A 295 -6.78 -1.17 -0.03
CA GLU A 295 -8.18 -1.22 0.38
C GLU A 295 -9.04 -0.71 -0.77
N HIS A 296 -9.73 -1.62 -1.46
CA HIS A 296 -10.75 -1.27 -2.45
C HIS A 296 -12.06 -1.01 -1.72
N CYS A 297 -12.43 0.26 -1.57
CA CYS A 297 -13.60 0.69 -0.80
C CYS A 297 -14.84 0.92 -1.68
N ALA A 298 -16.00 0.63 -1.10
CA ALA A 298 -17.34 0.88 -1.65
C ALA A 298 -18.30 1.18 -0.49
N ASP A 299 -19.56 1.47 -0.80
CA ASP A 299 -20.62 1.48 0.20
C ASP A 299 -20.85 0.08 0.77
N LEU A 300 -21.37 0.00 2.00
CA LEU A 300 -21.71 -1.28 2.62
C LEU A 300 -22.81 -1.96 1.80
N GLY A 301 -22.46 -3.07 1.15
CA GLY A 301 -23.34 -3.71 0.18
C GLY A 301 -23.06 -5.20 0.01
N LYS A 302 -23.96 -5.85 -0.72
CA LYS A 302 -23.94 -7.28 -1.02
C LYS A 302 -23.05 -7.65 -2.21
N GLU A 303 -22.52 -6.65 -2.90
CA GLU A 303 -21.67 -6.81 -4.07
C GLU A 303 -20.54 -5.79 -4.02
N LEU A 304 -19.35 -6.21 -4.44
CA LEU A 304 -18.19 -5.33 -4.58
C LEU A 304 -17.32 -5.81 -5.73
N VAL A 305 -17.00 -4.93 -6.67
CA VAL A 305 -16.06 -5.21 -7.76
C VAL A 305 -14.87 -4.27 -7.64
N THR A 306 -13.66 -4.81 -7.54
CA THR A 306 -12.46 -3.97 -7.42
C THR A 306 -12.15 -3.29 -8.76
N SER A 307 -11.41 -2.18 -8.72
CA SER A 307 -10.79 -1.64 -9.93
C SER A 307 -9.77 -2.65 -10.44
N PRO A 308 -9.74 -2.98 -11.76
CA PRO A 308 -8.70 -3.86 -12.28
C PRO A 308 -7.33 -3.24 -12.02
N ILE A 309 -6.46 -4.00 -11.36
CA ILE A 309 -5.06 -3.63 -11.19
C ILE A 309 -4.28 -4.21 -12.37
N GLU A 310 -3.44 -3.40 -12.99
CA GLU A 310 -2.46 -3.85 -13.97
C GLU A 310 -1.08 -3.85 -13.33
N VAL A 311 -0.30 -4.87 -13.67
CA VAL A 311 1.10 -5.05 -13.27
C VAL A 311 1.88 -5.23 -14.54
N LEU A 312 2.76 -4.28 -14.85
CA LEU A 312 3.39 -4.13 -16.15
C LEU A 312 4.90 -4.06 -15.99
N TRP A 313 5.63 -4.82 -16.79
CA TRP A 313 7.07 -4.83 -16.81
C TRP A 313 7.62 -4.54 -18.20
N ALA A 314 8.65 -3.69 -18.27
CA ALA A 314 9.45 -3.46 -19.47
C ALA A 314 10.92 -3.79 -19.21
N PRO A 315 11.57 -4.61 -20.07
CA PRO A 315 12.96 -5.00 -19.90
C PRO A 315 13.95 -3.86 -20.16
N GLY A 316 15.17 -4.04 -19.65
CA GLY A 316 16.33 -3.22 -19.97
C GLY A 316 16.59 -2.15 -18.91
N GLU A 317 17.85 -2.09 -18.47
CA GLU A 317 18.33 -1.09 -17.53
C GLU A 317 18.22 0.31 -18.14
N LEU A 318 17.76 1.25 -17.34
CA LEU A 318 17.68 2.65 -17.68
C LEU A 318 18.60 3.45 -16.76
N ASP A 319 19.28 4.42 -17.33
CA ASP A 319 19.92 5.48 -16.57
C ASP A 319 18.84 6.38 -15.90
N ARG A 320 19.28 7.35 -15.10
CA ARG A 320 18.35 8.19 -14.34
C ARG A 320 17.39 8.98 -15.23
N VAL A 321 17.86 9.47 -16.38
CA VAL A 321 17.05 10.23 -17.34
C VAL A 321 16.04 9.31 -18.01
N GLY A 322 16.46 8.13 -18.46
CA GLY A 322 15.59 7.12 -19.04
C GLY A 322 14.49 6.68 -18.07
N ARG A 323 14.82 6.49 -16.78
CA ARG A 323 13.84 6.18 -15.73
C ARG A 323 12.82 7.29 -15.57
N ALA A 324 13.26 8.55 -15.53
CA ALA A 324 12.36 9.70 -15.44
C ALA A 324 11.42 9.78 -16.66
N ASN A 325 11.94 9.58 -17.88
CA ASN A 325 11.12 9.57 -19.09
C ASN A 325 10.09 8.43 -19.09
N ALA A 326 10.49 7.23 -18.62
CA ALA A 326 9.57 6.10 -18.48
C ALA A 326 8.50 6.35 -17.42
N TYR A 327 8.88 6.93 -16.27
CA TYR A 327 7.96 7.34 -15.22
C TYR A 327 6.94 8.35 -15.74
N GLU A 328 7.40 9.37 -16.48
CA GLU A 328 6.53 10.36 -17.10
C GLU A 328 5.56 9.72 -18.10
N ALA A 329 6.01 8.82 -18.97
CA ALA A 329 5.11 8.11 -19.89
C ALA A 329 4.02 7.30 -19.18
N VAL A 330 4.33 6.74 -18.01
CA VAL A 330 3.34 6.04 -17.16
C VAL A 330 2.39 7.05 -16.53
N ARG A 331 2.90 8.16 -15.99
CA ARG A 331 2.09 9.23 -15.40
C ARG A 331 1.08 9.78 -16.42
N GLU A 332 1.53 10.05 -17.64
CA GLU A 332 0.69 10.47 -18.76
C GLU A 332 -0.45 9.49 -19.01
N LEU A 333 -0.14 8.18 -19.16
CA LEU A 333 -1.17 7.15 -19.33
C LEU A 333 -2.21 7.19 -18.21
N VAL A 334 -1.74 7.18 -16.95
CA VAL A 334 -2.60 7.07 -15.77
C VAL A 334 -3.49 8.30 -15.67
N TYR A 335 -2.90 9.49 -15.77
CA TYR A 335 -3.63 10.74 -15.60
C TYR A 335 -4.64 10.96 -16.73
N GLU A 336 -4.25 10.75 -17.99
CA GLU A 336 -5.19 10.85 -19.12
C GLU A 336 -6.34 9.84 -18.97
N THR A 337 -6.03 8.59 -18.59
CA THR A 337 -7.06 7.55 -18.41
C THR A 337 -8.03 7.90 -17.27
N LEU A 338 -7.52 8.29 -16.10
CA LEU A 338 -8.35 8.54 -14.93
C LEU A 338 -9.13 9.85 -15.06
N HIS A 339 -8.51 10.94 -15.52
CA HIS A 339 -9.20 12.20 -15.73
C HIS A 339 -10.31 12.09 -16.78
N HIS A 340 -10.05 11.38 -17.89
CA HIS A 340 -11.07 11.15 -18.91
C HIS A 340 -12.32 10.44 -18.35
N GLN A 341 -12.15 9.48 -17.43
CA GLN A 341 -13.29 8.74 -16.85
C GLN A 341 -14.26 9.60 -16.04
N ILE A 342 -13.77 10.66 -15.41
CA ILE A 342 -14.57 11.56 -14.58
C ILE A 342 -14.82 12.92 -15.26
N GLY A 343 -14.50 13.04 -16.54
CA GLY A 343 -14.68 14.29 -17.30
C GLY A 343 -13.79 15.44 -16.83
N MET A 344 -12.72 15.16 -16.08
CA MET A 344 -11.75 16.17 -15.68
C MET A 344 -10.91 16.56 -16.88
N ARG A 345 -10.75 17.87 -17.08
CA ARG A 345 -9.78 18.39 -18.05
C ARG A 345 -8.44 18.48 -17.35
N ARG A 346 -7.39 18.17 -18.10
CA ARG A 346 -6.03 18.43 -17.64
C ARG A 346 -5.84 19.93 -17.46
N GLU A 347 -5.64 20.37 -16.22
CA GLU A 347 -5.12 21.70 -15.98
C GLU A 347 -3.69 21.76 -16.52
N ARG A 348 -3.43 22.72 -17.40
CA ARG A 348 -2.05 23.05 -17.78
C ARG A 348 -1.35 23.54 -16.52
N VAL A 349 -0.05 23.24 -16.40
CA VAL A 349 0.77 23.78 -15.31
C VAL A 349 0.67 25.30 -15.35
N THR A 350 -0.14 25.86 -14.46
CA THR A 350 -0.17 27.29 -14.17
C THR A 350 0.67 27.50 -12.93
N THR A 351 1.49 28.55 -12.91
CA THR A 351 2.19 28.94 -11.70
C THR A 351 1.15 29.32 -10.65
N TYR A 352 1.02 28.51 -9.60
CA TYR A 352 0.19 28.81 -8.45
C TYR A 352 1.05 28.80 -7.18
N SER A 353 0.55 29.42 -6.12
CA SER A 353 1.17 29.31 -4.82
C SER A 353 0.11 29.13 -3.76
N MET A 354 0.45 28.32 -2.77
CA MET A 354 -0.40 27.98 -1.65
C MET A 354 0.31 28.37 -0.37
N ILE A 355 -0.37 29.11 0.49
CA ILE A 355 0.06 29.34 1.87
C ILE A 355 -0.80 28.43 2.73
N GLU A 356 -0.19 27.37 3.25
CA GLU A 356 -0.85 26.42 4.15
C GLU A 356 -0.34 26.63 5.58
N GLN A 357 -1.25 26.74 6.55
CA GLN A 357 -0.92 26.74 7.97
C GLN A 357 -1.89 25.82 8.69
N TRP A 358 -1.32 24.97 9.55
CA TRP A 358 -2.05 23.93 10.28
C TRP A 358 -2.46 24.38 11.70
N ASP A 359 -2.12 25.62 12.06
CA ASP A 359 -2.46 26.29 13.31
C ASP A 359 -3.47 27.43 13.04
N ASN A 360 -3.74 28.28 14.04
CA ASN A 360 -4.55 29.49 13.83
C ASN A 360 -3.95 30.37 12.73
N ALA A 361 -4.77 30.71 11.72
CA ALA A 361 -4.34 31.50 10.58
C ALA A 361 -3.78 32.87 11.00
N ASP A 362 -2.52 33.15 10.65
CA ASP A 362 -1.90 34.46 10.85
C ASP A 362 -2.04 35.31 9.57
N LEU A 363 -3.25 35.86 9.39
CA LEU A 363 -3.59 36.65 8.20
C LEU A 363 -2.68 37.89 8.04
N LYS A 364 -2.16 38.45 9.14
CA LYS A 364 -1.22 39.58 9.08
C LYS A 364 0.11 39.15 8.49
N ARG A 365 0.66 38.03 8.95
CA ARG A 365 1.90 37.46 8.39
C ARG A 365 1.75 37.14 6.91
N TYR A 366 0.61 36.60 6.48
CA TYR A 366 0.42 36.28 5.07
C TYR A 366 0.30 37.53 4.21
N THR A 367 -0.48 38.52 4.62
CA THR A 367 -0.66 39.76 3.85
C THR A 367 0.61 40.59 3.80
N GLN A 368 1.39 40.63 4.88
CA GLN A 368 2.59 41.48 4.96
C GLN A 368 3.87 40.81 4.44
N LEU A 369 3.98 39.48 4.51
CA LEU A 369 5.20 38.76 4.14
C LEU A 369 5.00 37.72 3.04
N GLY A 370 3.85 37.04 3.01
CA GLY A 370 3.52 36.02 2.02
C GLY A 370 3.16 36.62 0.67
N LEU A 371 2.08 37.43 0.65
CA LEU A 371 1.51 38.03 -0.55
C LEU A 371 2.53 38.84 -1.37
N PRO A 372 3.41 39.70 -0.78
CA PRO A 372 4.41 40.43 -1.57
C PRO A 372 5.40 39.52 -2.29
N LYS A 373 5.75 38.36 -1.69
CA LYS A 373 6.63 37.37 -2.33
C LYS A 373 5.95 36.67 -3.49
N LEU A 374 4.65 36.34 -3.33
CA LEU A 374 3.85 35.70 -4.37
C LEU A 374 3.62 36.64 -5.56
N LEU A 375 3.32 37.91 -5.29
CA LEU A 375 3.20 38.94 -6.33
C LEU A 375 4.53 39.17 -7.06
N LYS A 376 5.66 39.19 -6.34
CA LYS A 376 7.00 39.29 -6.95
C LYS A 376 7.34 38.10 -7.84
N ALA A 377 6.77 36.92 -7.56
CA ALA A 377 6.90 35.73 -8.39
C ALA A 377 5.94 35.70 -9.60
N ALA A 378 5.28 36.83 -9.91
CA ALA A 378 4.32 36.98 -11.00
C ALA A 378 3.13 36.00 -10.93
N ILE A 379 2.67 35.70 -9.71
CA ILE A 379 1.50 34.84 -9.51
C ILE A 379 0.23 35.69 -9.65
N GLU A 380 -0.54 35.40 -10.69
CA GLU A 380 -1.71 36.18 -11.10
C GLU A 380 -3.01 35.75 -10.38
N ARG A 381 -3.00 34.58 -9.75
CA ARG A 381 -4.17 34.03 -9.05
C ARG A 381 -3.78 33.54 -7.65
N LEU A 382 -4.41 34.14 -6.63
CA LEU A 382 -4.35 33.69 -5.24
C LEU A 382 -5.69 33.13 -4.83
N ASP A 383 -5.71 31.87 -4.41
CA ASP A 383 -6.85 31.24 -3.74
C ASP A 383 -6.50 31.01 -2.25
N TRP A 384 -7.45 31.31 -1.37
CA TRP A 384 -7.31 31.15 0.08
C TRP A 384 -8.17 29.96 0.54
N GLN A 385 -7.54 28.95 1.13
CA GLN A 385 -8.24 27.86 1.80
C GLN A 385 -7.98 27.94 3.31
N THR A 386 -9.02 28.26 4.08
CA THR A 386 -8.98 28.24 5.54
C THR A 386 -9.68 26.97 6.01
N ILE A 387 -8.93 26.00 6.56
CA ILE A 387 -9.52 24.84 7.23
C ILE A 387 -9.81 25.26 8.67
N PHE A 388 -11.05 25.62 8.95
CA PHE A 388 -11.49 25.90 10.32
C PHE A 388 -11.53 24.59 11.12
N ARG A 389 -10.71 24.49 12.17
CA ARG A 389 -11.03 23.64 13.31
C ARG A 389 -12.25 24.25 13.99
N ILE A 390 -13.43 23.70 13.74
CA ILE A 390 -14.51 23.78 14.73
C ILE A 390 -14.05 22.85 15.85
N ILE A 391 -13.61 23.45 16.96
CA ILE A 391 -13.24 22.73 18.20
C ILE A 391 -14.52 22.19 18.84
#